data_AF-A0A956IQN9-F1
#
_entry.id   AF-A0A956IQN9-F1
#
_cell.length_a   1.000
_cell.length_b   1.000
_cell.length_c   1.000
_cell.angle_alpha   90.00
_cell.angle_beta   90.00
_cell.angle_gamma   90.00
#
_symmetry.space_group_name_H-M   'P 1'
#
loop_
_entity.id
_entity.type
_entity.pdbx_description
1 polymer ?
#
loop_
_entity_poly.entity_id
_entity_poly.type
_entity_poly.pdbx_seq_one_letter_code
_entity_poly.pdbx_strand_id
1 'polypeptide(L)'
;MPDASHELWVSHSAERRLRQAREWLRSRGQAARLLLLGSPLALSRLVHGSLTAEQACFGWQRHTLLSFAGVLAEPRLAERGELPTTNLSLEASACRVIAELEARGELGRFSAVGQRPGLPRALVRTFNDLELARLDFDELRTRTPDLVRLLGRLRTELARLKLVTRAQVLRQATEALTDAPLEYSAALILDPRVHHAAEAELVRALGRRIPCWVAFPHGDKQSEDWLARALDTAPDFLEADGGGTSLDRLQLELFNPRELGRVELDAGVKILSAPGENRECVEIARQIVEYAGQDVPFERMAVLLRSPQNYAAHISEALTRAGVPHHLARGLERPDPAGRGLLALLACRAEGLSAGRFAEYLSLGCARDPAEDRERESWAAPVDEHGLLPQAPPPTEEVSEEQLLAAARSHNLDASGTRPAPRRWERLLNDAAVIGGADRWKKRLTGLAEEHELASSESESESERARLARDAQALRELAQF
;
A
#
# COMPACT_ATOMS: atom_id res chain seq x y z
N MET A 1 33.98 10.92 -23.78
CA MET A 1 32.74 10.41 -23.14
C MET A 1 32.48 9.06 -23.76
N PRO A 2 32.29 7.97 -23.00
CA PRO A 2 31.90 6.73 -23.63
C PRO A 2 30.52 6.95 -24.27
N ASP A 3 30.45 6.66 -25.56
CA ASP A 3 29.25 6.67 -26.39
C ASP A 3 28.30 5.61 -25.81
N ALA A 4 27.46 6.00 -24.86
CA ALA A 4 26.58 5.08 -24.15
C ALA A 4 25.43 4.73 -25.09
N SER A 5 25.56 3.63 -25.83
CA SER A 5 24.48 3.11 -26.68
C SER A 5 23.29 2.74 -25.81
N HIS A 6 22.24 3.56 -25.85
CA HIS A 6 20.95 3.27 -25.23
C HIS A 6 20.15 2.34 -26.14
N GLU A 7 19.39 1.44 -25.53
CA GLU A 7 18.48 0.54 -26.23
C GLU A 7 17.08 0.73 -25.68
N LEU A 8 16.13 1.12 -26.53
CA LEU A 8 14.73 1.27 -26.15
C LEU A 8 13.91 0.26 -26.93
N TRP A 9 13.13 -0.53 -26.20
CA TRP A 9 12.35 -1.61 -26.75
C TRP A 9 10.87 -1.46 -26.36
N VAL A 10 9.99 -1.61 -27.32
CA VAL A 10 8.54 -1.54 -27.09
C VAL A 10 7.89 -2.84 -27.56
N SER A 11 6.89 -3.32 -26.80
CA SER A 11 6.12 -4.50 -27.18
C SER A 11 4.74 -4.54 -26.54
N HIS A 12 3.75 -5.09 -27.24
CA HIS A 12 2.44 -5.44 -26.68
C HIS A 12 2.54 -6.60 -25.68
N SER A 13 3.53 -7.49 -25.82
CA SER A 13 3.65 -8.70 -25.01
C SER A 13 4.64 -8.54 -23.86
N ALA A 14 4.16 -8.63 -22.62
CA ALA A 14 5.02 -8.61 -21.44
C ALA A 14 6.03 -9.77 -21.41
N GLU A 15 5.65 -10.96 -21.89
CA GLU A 15 6.58 -12.11 -21.94
C GLU A 15 7.72 -11.88 -22.93
N ARG A 16 7.46 -11.22 -24.07
CA ARG A 16 8.53 -10.86 -25.03
C ARG A 16 9.52 -9.87 -24.41
N ARG A 17 9.03 -8.83 -23.73
CA ARG A 17 9.89 -7.87 -23.01
C ARG A 17 10.72 -8.56 -21.93
N LEU A 18 10.10 -9.45 -21.13
CA LEU A 18 10.79 -10.23 -20.10
C LEU A 18 11.84 -11.17 -20.70
N ARG A 19 11.55 -11.83 -21.82
CA ARG A 19 12.51 -12.70 -22.51
C ARG A 19 13.74 -11.93 -22.99
N GLN A 20 13.53 -10.81 -23.68
CA GLN A 20 14.62 -9.95 -24.14
C GLN A 20 15.44 -9.42 -22.95
N ALA A 21 14.79 -9.01 -21.87
CA ALA A 21 15.45 -8.57 -20.63
C ALA A 21 16.33 -9.68 -20.03
N ARG A 22 15.86 -10.94 -20.00
CA ARG A 22 16.65 -12.10 -19.51
C ARG A 22 17.89 -12.33 -20.38
N GLU A 23 17.73 -12.26 -21.70
CA GLU A 23 18.85 -12.42 -22.64
C GLU A 23 19.90 -11.33 -22.46
N TRP A 24 19.46 -10.08 -22.30
CA TRP A 24 20.33 -8.95 -21.99
C TRP A 24 21.08 -9.13 -20.66
N LEU A 25 20.40 -9.59 -19.60
CA LEU A 25 21.05 -9.84 -18.31
C LEU A 25 22.12 -10.94 -18.40
N ARG A 26 21.82 -12.04 -19.11
CA ARG A 26 22.77 -13.14 -19.29
C ARG A 26 24.01 -12.72 -20.09
N SER A 27 23.85 -11.84 -21.08
CA SER A 27 24.99 -11.37 -21.91
C SER A 27 25.97 -10.48 -21.14
N ARG A 28 25.53 -9.80 -20.06
CA ARG A 28 26.39 -8.98 -19.20
C ARG A 28 27.16 -9.78 -18.14
N GLY A 29 26.71 -10.99 -17.83
CA GLY A 29 27.33 -11.88 -16.84
C GLY A 29 26.93 -11.57 -15.39
N GLN A 30 27.16 -12.55 -14.51
CA GLN A 30 26.71 -12.53 -13.11
C GLN A 30 27.52 -11.61 -12.19
N ALA A 31 28.77 -11.32 -12.57
CA ALA A 31 29.68 -10.46 -11.82
C ALA A 31 29.52 -8.97 -12.14
N ALA A 32 28.77 -8.62 -13.20
CA ALA A 32 28.54 -7.24 -13.56
C ALA A 32 27.70 -6.52 -12.50
N ARG A 33 28.08 -5.29 -12.16
CA ARG A 33 27.29 -4.43 -11.28
C ARG A 33 26.22 -3.73 -12.11
N LEU A 34 25.00 -4.24 -12.04
CA LEU A 34 23.86 -3.77 -12.85
C LEU A 34 22.82 -3.12 -11.96
N LEU A 35 22.26 -2.01 -12.44
CA LEU A 35 21.11 -1.36 -11.82
C LEU A 35 19.83 -1.84 -12.51
N LEU A 36 18.92 -2.48 -11.78
CA LEU A 36 17.65 -2.95 -12.28
C LEU A 36 16.53 -2.05 -11.72
N LEU A 37 15.85 -1.32 -12.60
CA LEU A 37 14.76 -0.40 -12.28
C LEU A 37 13.44 -0.97 -12.78
N GLY A 38 12.44 -1.10 -11.91
CA GLY A 38 11.13 -1.65 -12.27
C GLY A 38 10.27 -1.98 -11.06
N SER A 39 9.10 -2.56 -11.28
CA SER A 39 8.27 -3.07 -10.17
C SER A 39 9.02 -4.18 -9.40
N PRO A 40 8.99 -4.21 -8.06
CA PRO A 40 9.72 -5.20 -7.27
C PRO A 40 9.36 -6.64 -7.67
N LEU A 41 8.08 -6.92 -7.93
CA LEU A 41 7.63 -8.25 -8.35
C LEU A 41 8.15 -8.61 -9.75
N ALA A 42 8.09 -7.67 -10.70
CA ALA A 42 8.57 -7.88 -12.06
C ALA A 42 10.08 -8.14 -12.09
N LEU A 43 10.85 -7.34 -11.35
CA LEU A 43 12.30 -7.51 -11.24
C LEU A 43 12.67 -8.82 -10.55
N SER A 44 11.94 -9.21 -9.50
CA SER A 44 12.19 -10.49 -8.83
C SER A 44 11.95 -11.67 -9.76
N ARG A 45 10.85 -11.66 -10.52
CA ARG A 45 10.58 -12.68 -11.56
C ARG A 45 11.62 -12.65 -12.68
N LEU A 46 12.11 -11.47 -13.07
CA LEU A 46 13.15 -11.32 -14.08
C LEU A 46 14.48 -11.92 -13.63
N VAL A 47 14.91 -11.63 -12.40
CA VAL A 47 16.15 -12.16 -11.83
C VAL A 47 16.05 -13.67 -11.65
N HIS A 48 14.98 -14.18 -11.02
CA HIS A 48 14.78 -15.62 -10.85
C HIS A 48 14.70 -16.37 -12.18
N GLY A 49 14.08 -15.79 -13.22
CA GLY A 49 14.04 -16.40 -14.55
C GLY A 49 15.34 -16.27 -15.35
N SER A 50 16.29 -15.43 -14.93
CA SER A 50 17.57 -15.24 -15.60
C SER A 50 18.64 -16.23 -15.12
N LEU A 51 18.51 -16.76 -13.90
CA LEU A 51 19.48 -17.64 -13.24
C LEU A 51 19.01 -19.11 -13.22
N THR A 52 19.94 -20.05 -13.24
CA THR A 52 19.67 -21.46 -12.94
C THR A 52 19.71 -21.73 -11.42
N ALA A 53 19.21 -22.88 -10.96
CA ALA A 53 19.18 -23.23 -9.53
C ALA A 53 20.56 -23.20 -8.84
N GLU A 54 21.64 -23.44 -9.60
CA GLU A 54 23.03 -23.45 -9.11
C GLU A 54 23.73 -22.08 -9.22
N GLN A 55 23.06 -21.05 -9.75
CA GLN A 55 23.66 -19.75 -10.01
C GLN A 55 23.21 -18.71 -8.99
N ALA A 56 24.15 -17.84 -8.62
CA ALA A 56 23.89 -16.68 -7.78
C ALA A 56 24.44 -15.40 -8.44
N CYS A 57 23.76 -14.28 -8.24
CA CYS A 57 24.24 -12.96 -8.65
C CYS A 57 24.34 -12.04 -7.42
N PHE A 58 25.44 -11.31 -7.31
CA PHE A 58 25.65 -10.34 -6.21
C PHE A 58 25.63 -8.89 -6.69
N GLY A 59 25.96 -8.64 -7.97
CA GLY A 59 26.09 -7.29 -8.52
C GLY A 59 24.78 -6.65 -9.00
N TRP A 60 23.66 -7.37 -9.01
CA TRP A 60 22.39 -6.89 -9.57
C TRP A 60 21.53 -6.24 -8.50
N GLN A 61 21.51 -4.91 -8.47
CA GLN A 61 20.74 -4.14 -7.50
C GLN A 61 19.36 -3.78 -8.04
N ARG A 62 18.31 -4.07 -7.28
CA ARG A 62 16.91 -3.90 -7.70
C ARG A 62 16.27 -2.74 -6.97
N HIS A 63 15.71 -1.81 -7.72
CA HIS A 63 15.00 -0.65 -7.18
C HIS A 63 13.77 -0.34 -8.03
N THR A 64 12.77 0.33 -7.45
CA THR A 64 11.88 1.17 -8.26
C THR A 64 12.60 2.45 -8.62
N LEU A 65 12.21 3.13 -9.71
CA LEU A 65 12.78 4.43 -10.08
C LEU A 65 12.78 5.42 -8.90
N LEU A 66 11.69 5.39 -8.13
CA LEU A 66 11.52 6.30 -7.01
C LEU A 66 12.36 5.91 -5.78
N SER A 67 12.42 4.62 -5.43
CA SER A 67 13.29 4.16 -4.34
C SER A 67 14.77 4.41 -4.64
N PHE A 68 15.18 4.28 -5.91
CA PHE A 68 16.55 4.62 -6.34
C PHE A 68 16.83 6.12 -6.20
N ALA A 69 15.86 6.98 -6.56
CA ALA A 69 15.97 8.40 -6.31
C ALA A 69 16.12 8.72 -4.80
N GLY A 70 15.39 8.00 -3.96
CA GLY A 70 15.54 8.05 -2.50
C GLY A 70 16.96 7.79 -2.04
N VAL A 71 17.55 6.66 -2.45
CA VAL A 71 18.93 6.27 -2.13
C VAL A 71 19.94 7.34 -2.56
N LEU A 72 19.76 7.93 -3.75
CA LEU A 72 20.64 8.98 -4.26
C LEU A 72 20.51 10.30 -3.50
N ALA A 73 19.28 10.64 -3.08
CA ALA A 73 19.01 11.89 -2.37
C ALA A 73 19.33 11.80 -0.87
N GLU A 74 19.34 10.60 -0.29
CA GLU A 74 19.47 10.35 1.15
C GLU A 74 20.62 11.12 1.83
N PRO A 75 21.87 11.14 1.32
CA PRO A 75 22.95 11.88 1.97
C PRO A 75 22.64 13.38 2.11
N ARG A 76 22.07 13.99 1.07
CA ARG A 76 21.71 15.42 1.05
C ARG A 76 20.52 15.72 1.95
N LEU A 77 19.54 14.83 1.98
CA LEU A 77 18.40 14.93 2.89
C LEU A 77 18.86 14.85 4.34
N ALA A 78 19.74 13.91 4.67
CA ALA A 78 20.31 13.75 6.00
C ALA A 78 21.10 15.00 6.45
N GLU A 79 21.97 15.53 5.59
CA GLU A 79 22.73 16.76 5.86
C GLU A 79 21.82 17.97 6.16
N ARG A 80 20.66 18.05 5.50
CA ARG A 80 19.68 19.13 5.69
C ARG A 80 18.67 18.84 6.82
N GLY A 81 18.67 17.63 7.35
CA GLY A 81 17.67 17.14 8.30
C GLY A 81 16.26 17.11 7.70
N GLU A 82 16.16 16.83 6.41
CA GLU A 82 14.92 16.75 5.64
C GLU A 82 14.42 15.30 5.57
N LEU A 83 13.09 15.11 5.59
CA LEU A 83 12.44 13.80 5.48
C LEU A 83 11.49 13.76 4.29
N PRO A 84 11.53 12.70 3.47
CA PRO A 84 10.55 12.51 2.40
C PRO A 84 9.12 12.38 2.94
N THR A 85 8.16 13.00 2.25
CA THR A 85 6.75 12.93 2.64
C THR A 85 6.08 11.62 2.27
N THR A 86 5.17 11.16 3.11
CA THR A 86 4.14 10.17 2.76
C THR A 86 2.87 10.85 2.29
N ASN A 87 1.99 10.16 1.55
CA ASN A 87 0.67 10.70 1.18
C ASN A 87 -0.13 11.16 2.41
N LEU A 88 -0.06 10.41 3.51
CA LEU A 88 -0.72 10.77 4.77
C LEU A 88 -0.17 12.08 5.34
N SER A 89 1.16 12.25 5.37
CA SER A 89 1.78 13.48 5.87
C SER A 89 1.44 14.71 5.02
N LEU A 90 1.32 14.54 3.69
CA LEU A 90 0.88 15.58 2.78
C LEU A 90 -0.60 15.95 3.00
N GLU A 91 -1.47 14.95 3.10
CA GLU A 91 -2.91 15.17 3.37
C GLU A 91 -3.12 15.84 4.72
N ALA A 92 -2.43 15.39 5.78
CA ALA A 92 -2.50 16.00 7.10
C ALA A 92 -2.02 17.47 7.07
N SER A 93 -0.92 17.75 6.37
CA SER A 93 -0.41 19.11 6.19
C SER A 93 -1.40 19.98 5.41
N ALA A 94 -1.99 19.45 4.35
CA ALA A 94 -3.02 20.13 3.56
C ALA A 94 -4.29 20.41 4.39
N CYS A 95 -4.78 19.45 5.16
CA CYS A 95 -5.90 19.63 6.09
C CYS A 95 -5.64 20.80 7.06
N ARG A 96 -4.46 20.83 7.68
CA ARG A 96 -4.10 21.91 8.61
C ARG A 96 -4.04 23.26 7.91
N VAL A 97 -3.42 23.34 6.74
CA VAL A 97 -3.34 24.58 5.95
C VAL A 97 -4.73 25.10 5.57
N ILE A 98 -5.63 24.21 5.15
CA ILE A 98 -7.02 24.54 4.82
C ILE A 98 -7.73 25.09 6.06
N ALA A 99 -7.63 24.39 7.20
CA ALA A 99 -8.26 24.83 8.45
C ALA A 99 -7.74 26.19 8.95
N GLU A 100 -6.44 26.43 8.86
CA GLU A 100 -5.84 27.72 9.23
C GLU A 100 -6.32 28.87 8.34
N LEU A 101 -6.44 28.64 7.03
CA LEU A 101 -6.95 29.64 6.09
C LEU A 101 -8.47 29.85 6.23
N GLU A 102 -9.21 28.80 6.54
CA GLU A 102 -10.65 28.88 6.83
C GLU A 102 -10.91 29.76 8.05
N ALA A 103 -10.18 29.52 9.15
CA ALA A 103 -10.32 30.30 10.38
C ALA A 103 -10.02 31.80 10.18
N ARG A 104 -9.24 32.15 9.16
CA ARG A 104 -8.90 33.54 8.79
C ARG A 104 -9.81 34.13 7.70
N GLY A 105 -10.72 33.34 7.13
CA GLY A 105 -11.55 33.76 5.99
C GLY A 105 -10.77 33.91 4.68
N GLU A 106 -9.60 33.28 4.55
CA GLU A 106 -8.66 33.45 3.43
C GLU A 106 -8.71 32.33 2.38
N LEU A 107 -9.68 31.40 2.47
CA LEU A 107 -9.86 30.30 1.51
C LEU A 107 -10.32 30.75 0.11
N GLY A 108 -10.81 31.99 -0.02
CA GLY A 108 -11.33 32.53 -1.28
C GLY A 108 -12.44 31.66 -1.87
N ARG A 109 -12.33 31.31 -3.15
CA ARG A 109 -13.30 30.46 -3.88
C ARG A 109 -13.52 29.08 -3.27
N PHE A 110 -12.56 28.57 -2.48
CA PHE A 110 -12.65 27.25 -1.86
C PHE A 110 -13.44 27.25 -0.55
N SER A 111 -13.87 28.41 -0.05
CA SER A 111 -14.70 28.53 1.16
C SER A 111 -15.94 27.63 1.13
N ALA A 112 -16.60 27.50 -0.01
CA ALA A 112 -17.80 26.65 -0.17
C ALA A 112 -17.51 25.14 0.03
N VAL A 113 -16.25 24.72 -0.09
CA VAL A 113 -15.81 23.32 0.01
C VAL A 113 -14.75 23.10 1.10
N GLY A 114 -14.43 24.11 1.92
CA GLY A 114 -13.35 24.08 2.91
C GLY A 114 -13.44 22.89 3.88
N GLN A 115 -14.67 22.62 4.36
CA GLN A 115 -14.95 21.54 5.32
C GLN A 115 -15.19 20.18 4.68
N ARG A 116 -15.09 20.06 3.34
CA ARG A 116 -15.35 18.80 2.64
C ARG A 116 -14.11 17.91 2.68
N PRO A 117 -14.22 16.62 3.03
CA PRO A 117 -13.07 15.71 3.17
C PRO A 117 -12.33 15.46 1.85
N GLY A 118 -12.93 15.77 0.70
CA GLY A 118 -12.30 15.64 -0.61
C GLY A 118 -11.31 16.75 -0.96
N LEU A 119 -11.42 17.94 -0.36
CA LEU A 119 -10.57 19.09 -0.72
C LEU A 119 -9.08 18.86 -0.42
N PRO A 120 -8.68 18.35 0.76
CA PRO A 120 -7.26 18.06 1.04
C PRO A 120 -6.66 17.08 0.02
N ARG A 121 -7.38 16.00 -0.29
CA ARG A 121 -6.95 14.98 -1.27
C ARG A 121 -6.76 15.56 -2.67
N ALA A 122 -7.73 16.35 -3.12
CA ALA A 122 -7.65 17.02 -4.42
C ALA A 122 -6.48 18.02 -4.47
N LEU A 123 -6.26 18.77 -3.38
CA LEU A 123 -5.16 19.73 -3.27
C LEU A 123 -3.80 19.02 -3.32
N VAL A 124 -3.60 17.95 -2.55
CA VAL A 124 -2.36 17.15 -2.55
C VAL A 124 -2.07 16.56 -3.92
N ARG A 125 -3.09 15.96 -4.58
CA ARG A 125 -2.93 15.43 -5.94
C ARG A 125 -2.49 16.51 -6.92
N THR A 126 -3.17 17.66 -6.91
CA THR A 126 -2.84 18.80 -7.77
C THR A 126 -1.43 19.33 -7.49
N PHE A 127 -1.07 19.48 -6.21
CA PHE A 127 0.24 19.93 -5.78
C PHE A 127 1.36 19.00 -6.28
N ASN A 128 1.18 17.69 -6.12
CA ASN A 128 2.13 16.68 -6.61
C ASN A 128 2.25 16.71 -8.15
N ASP A 129 1.14 16.78 -8.87
CA ASP A 129 1.14 16.81 -10.34
C ASP A 129 1.90 18.03 -10.88
N LEU A 130 1.69 19.21 -10.28
CA LEU A 130 2.38 20.45 -10.67
C LEU A 130 3.87 20.43 -10.32
N GLU A 131 4.23 19.94 -9.12
CA GLU A 131 5.63 19.80 -8.70
C GLU A 131 6.40 18.81 -9.60
N LEU A 132 5.80 17.65 -9.91
CA LEU A 132 6.40 16.64 -10.79
C LEU A 132 6.54 17.13 -12.23
N ALA A 133 5.57 17.92 -12.70
CA ALA A 133 5.64 18.62 -14.00
C ALA A 133 6.68 19.75 -14.02
N ARG A 134 7.26 20.11 -12.87
CA ARG A 134 8.23 21.21 -12.69
C ARG A 134 7.67 22.57 -13.13
N LEU A 135 6.38 22.79 -12.92
CA LEU A 135 5.73 24.07 -13.22
C LEU A 135 5.93 25.06 -12.08
N ASP A 136 6.20 26.32 -12.42
CA ASP A 136 6.17 27.39 -11.43
C ASP A 136 4.72 27.77 -11.13
N PHE A 137 4.35 27.70 -9.84
CA PHE A 137 2.99 28.01 -9.40
C PHE A 137 2.64 29.47 -9.66
N ASP A 138 3.64 30.34 -9.72
CA ASP A 138 3.46 31.77 -9.91
C ASP A 138 2.88 32.09 -11.30
N GLU A 139 3.15 31.26 -12.30
CA GLU A 139 2.58 31.37 -13.65
C GLU A 139 1.05 31.16 -13.63
N LEU A 140 0.55 30.37 -12.67
CA LEU A 140 -0.87 30.09 -12.50
C LEU A 140 -1.61 31.19 -11.72
N ARG A 141 -0.91 32.15 -11.14
CA ARG A 141 -1.50 33.17 -10.24
C ARG A 141 -2.56 34.02 -10.91
N THR A 142 -2.37 34.33 -12.20
CA THR A 142 -3.33 35.13 -12.99
C THR A 142 -4.65 34.40 -13.22
N ARG A 143 -4.63 33.07 -13.35
CA ARG A 143 -5.80 32.24 -13.63
C ARG A 143 -6.47 31.72 -12.35
N THR A 144 -5.67 31.37 -11.35
CA THR A 144 -6.14 30.72 -10.12
C THR A 144 -5.39 31.21 -8.87
N PRO A 145 -5.56 32.48 -8.46
CA PRO A 145 -4.81 33.07 -7.34
C PRO A 145 -5.03 32.35 -6.01
N ASP A 146 -6.27 31.91 -5.74
CA ASP A 146 -6.61 31.18 -4.50
C ASP A 146 -5.91 29.83 -4.41
N LEU A 147 -5.75 29.13 -5.55
CA LEU A 147 -5.02 27.86 -5.59
C LEU A 147 -3.53 28.10 -5.32
N VAL A 148 -2.93 29.11 -5.97
CA VAL A 148 -1.53 29.46 -5.76
C VAL A 148 -1.27 29.85 -4.30
N ARG A 149 -2.19 30.56 -3.65
CA ARG A 149 -2.13 30.84 -2.21
C ARG A 149 -2.09 29.57 -1.37
N LEU A 150 -3.00 28.62 -1.63
CA LEU A 150 -3.05 27.33 -0.92
C LEU A 150 -1.77 26.51 -1.13
N LEU A 151 -1.33 26.37 -2.38
CA LEU A 151 -0.12 25.61 -2.73
C LEU A 151 1.14 26.26 -2.13
N GLY A 152 1.22 27.59 -2.16
CA GLY A 152 2.31 28.34 -1.52
C GLY A 152 2.33 28.16 -0.01
N ARG A 153 1.17 28.23 0.65
CA ARG A 153 1.07 27.98 2.09
C ARG A 153 1.43 26.54 2.45
N LEU A 154 1.01 25.57 1.66
CA LEU A 154 1.39 24.17 1.82
C LEU A 154 2.90 23.98 1.66
N ARG A 155 3.52 24.58 0.63
CA ARG A 155 4.98 24.53 0.44
C ARG A 155 5.74 25.10 1.64
N THR A 156 5.32 26.26 2.16
CA THR A 156 5.89 26.86 3.37
C THR A 156 5.72 25.96 4.59
N GLU A 157 4.57 25.32 4.73
CA GLU A 157 4.31 24.41 5.84
C GLU A 157 5.19 23.16 5.80
N LEU A 158 5.35 22.57 4.62
CA LEU A 158 6.24 21.42 4.42
C LEU A 158 7.70 21.82 4.72
N ALA A 159 8.15 22.98 4.24
CA ALA A 159 9.48 23.48 4.54
C ALA A 159 9.70 23.69 6.05
N ARG A 160 8.69 24.23 6.76
CA ARG A 160 8.74 24.38 8.22
C ARG A 160 8.92 23.04 8.94
N LEU A 161 8.23 22.00 8.47
CA LEU A 161 8.32 20.65 9.02
C LEU A 161 9.55 19.86 8.52
N LYS A 162 10.40 20.47 7.68
CA LYS A 162 11.52 19.81 6.99
C LYS A 162 11.06 18.58 6.18
N LEU A 163 9.88 18.69 5.58
CA LEU A 163 9.28 17.65 4.77
C LEU A 163 9.51 17.96 3.28
N VAL A 164 10.02 16.98 2.53
CA VAL A 164 10.28 17.13 1.09
C VAL A 164 9.36 16.26 0.25
N THR A 165 8.89 16.82 -0.85
CA THR A 165 7.99 16.14 -1.79
C THR A 165 8.73 15.14 -2.66
N ARG A 166 7.97 14.24 -3.30
CA ARG A 166 8.47 13.34 -4.35
C ARG A 166 9.28 14.07 -5.44
N ALA A 167 8.81 15.23 -5.89
CA ALA A 167 9.50 16.01 -6.92
C ALA A 167 10.82 16.61 -6.42
N GLN A 168 10.88 17.02 -5.16
CA GLN A 168 12.12 17.49 -4.54
C GLN A 168 13.12 16.34 -4.37
N VAL A 169 12.68 15.15 -3.97
CA VAL A 169 13.54 13.94 -3.93
C VAL A 169 14.12 13.63 -5.31
N LEU A 170 13.29 13.60 -6.36
CA LEU A 170 13.76 13.37 -7.74
C LEU A 170 14.78 14.42 -8.19
N ARG A 171 14.58 15.69 -7.81
CA ARG A 171 15.50 16.79 -8.14
C ARG A 171 16.85 16.62 -7.42
N GLN A 172 16.83 16.38 -6.11
CA GLN A 172 18.05 16.17 -5.33
C GLN A 172 18.83 14.93 -5.82
N ALA A 173 18.12 13.86 -6.19
CA ALA A 173 18.70 12.66 -6.78
C ALA A 173 19.35 12.93 -8.15
N THR A 174 18.67 13.70 -9.01
CA THR A 174 19.19 14.11 -10.33
C THR A 174 20.48 14.92 -10.18
N GLU A 175 20.49 15.87 -9.26
CA GLU A 175 21.68 16.64 -8.93
C GLU A 175 22.80 15.72 -8.38
N ALA A 176 22.46 14.73 -7.54
CA ALA A 176 23.44 13.84 -6.92
C ALA A 176 24.13 12.93 -7.96
N LEU A 177 23.39 12.48 -8.98
CA LEU A 177 23.95 11.70 -10.09
C LEU A 177 25.01 12.47 -10.90
N THR A 178 24.93 13.80 -10.92
CA THR A 178 25.90 14.63 -11.63
C THR A 178 27.24 14.64 -10.90
N ASP A 179 27.20 14.64 -9.57
CA ASP A 179 28.37 14.81 -8.71
C ASP A 179 29.00 13.49 -8.25
N ALA A 180 28.20 12.43 -8.07
CA ALA A 180 28.63 11.18 -7.48
C ALA A 180 29.10 10.14 -8.52
N PRO A 181 30.17 9.37 -8.26
CA PRO A 181 30.53 8.23 -9.08
C PRO A 181 29.44 7.16 -9.02
N LEU A 182 29.09 6.57 -10.17
CA LEU A 182 28.21 5.41 -10.23
C LEU A 182 29.05 4.15 -10.34
N GLU A 183 28.76 3.17 -9.50
CA GLU A 183 29.46 1.88 -9.49
C GLU A 183 28.86 0.86 -10.48
N TYR A 184 27.80 1.25 -11.19
CA TYR A 184 27.09 0.39 -12.14
C TYR A 184 27.68 0.51 -13.55
N SER A 185 27.79 -0.62 -14.25
CA SER A 185 28.22 -0.64 -15.65
C SER A 185 27.08 -0.35 -16.63
N ALA A 186 25.84 -0.64 -16.26
CA ALA A 186 24.64 -0.40 -17.07
C ALA A 186 23.36 -0.42 -16.21
N ALA A 187 22.28 0.17 -16.73
CA ALA A 187 20.95 0.07 -16.16
C ALA A 187 19.98 -0.70 -17.07
N LEU A 188 19.17 -1.57 -16.47
CA LEU A 188 17.99 -2.17 -17.09
C LEU A 188 16.75 -1.54 -16.47
N ILE A 189 15.89 -0.94 -17.30
CA ILE A 189 14.67 -0.26 -16.87
C ILE A 189 13.46 -0.99 -17.47
N LEU A 190 12.74 -1.75 -16.65
CA LEU A 190 11.61 -2.59 -17.07
C LEU A 190 10.28 -1.96 -16.69
N ASP A 191 9.44 -1.76 -17.70
CA ASP A 191 8.11 -1.17 -17.62
C ASP A 191 8.07 0.15 -16.80
N PRO A 192 9.00 1.11 -17.06
CA PRO A 192 8.98 2.38 -16.35
C PRO A 192 7.71 3.18 -16.68
N ARG A 193 7.10 3.76 -15.66
CA ARG A 193 6.02 4.74 -15.80
C ARG A 193 6.64 6.14 -15.70
N VAL A 194 6.85 6.79 -16.84
CA VAL A 194 7.45 8.14 -16.90
C VAL A 194 6.39 9.08 -17.45
N HIS A 195 5.64 9.70 -16.55
CA HIS A 195 4.55 10.60 -16.94
C HIS A 195 4.93 12.07 -16.79
N HIS A 196 5.94 12.37 -15.96
CA HIS A 196 6.29 13.73 -15.61
C HIS A 196 7.73 14.10 -15.93
N ALA A 197 7.97 15.41 -16.10
CA ALA A 197 9.28 15.96 -16.43
C ALA A 197 10.36 15.63 -15.39
N ALA A 198 10.03 15.61 -14.09
CA ALA A 198 10.99 15.26 -13.05
C ALA A 198 11.49 13.81 -13.13
N GLU A 199 10.63 12.87 -13.51
CA GLU A 199 11.00 11.45 -13.71
C GLU A 199 11.89 11.31 -14.95
N ALA A 200 11.53 11.97 -16.05
CA ALA A 200 12.30 11.97 -17.28
C ALA A 200 13.69 12.59 -17.11
N GLU A 201 13.82 13.64 -16.29
CA GLU A 201 15.11 14.25 -15.98
C GLU A 201 16.05 13.30 -15.24
N LEU A 202 15.52 12.53 -14.28
CA LEU A 202 16.33 11.53 -13.58
C LEU A 202 16.82 10.43 -14.54
N VAL A 203 15.95 9.95 -15.43
CA VAL A 203 16.33 8.95 -16.45
C VAL A 203 17.38 9.52 -17.41
N ARG A 204 17.24 10.78 -17.84
CA ARG A 204 18.24 11.47 -18.66
C ARG A 204 19.58 11.58 -17.95
N ALA A 205 19.58 12.01 -16.68
CA ALA A 205 20.80 12.13 -15.89
C ALA A 205 21.51 10.78 -15.71
N LEU A 206 20.74 9.70 -15.54
CA LEU A 206 21.25 8.33 -15.50
C LEU A 206 21.87 7.91 -16.84
N GLY A 207 21.17 8.14 -17.96
CA GLY A 207 21.65 7.79 -19.30
C GLY A 207 22.94 8.50 -19.70
N ARG A 208 23.15 9.75 -19.24
CA ARG A 208 24.43 10.46 -19.46
C ARG A 208 25.63 9.82 -18.75
N ARG A 209 25.39 8.95 -17.77
CA ARG A 209 26.44 8.34 -16.92
C ARG A 209 26.71 6.89 -17.30
N ILE A 210 25.65 6.13 -17.61
CA ILE A 210 25.72 4.70 -17.91
C ILE A 210 24.78 4.33 -19.07
N PRO A 211 25.09 3.29 -19.86
CA PRO A 211 24.17 2.78 -20.87
C PRO A 211 22.90 2.24 -20.22
N CYS A 212 21.78 2.51 -20.87
CA CYS A 212 20.44 2.16 -20.41
C CYS A 212 19.77 1.26 -21.43
N TRP A 213 19.36 0.09 -20.98
CA TRP A 213 18.44 -0.79 -21.69
C TRP A 213 17.05 -0.60 -21.10
N VAL A 214 16.06 -0.26 -21.93
CA VAL A 214 14.72 0.08 -21.48
C VAL A 214 13.71 -0.75 -22.27
N ALA A 215 12.77 -1.38 -21.58
CA ALA A 215 11.62 -2.01 -22.23
C ALA A 215 10.31 -1.59 -21.59
N PHE A 216 9.30 -1.24 -22.40
CA PHE A 216 8.00 -0.75 -21.92
C PHE A 216 6.84 -1.21 -22.83
N PRO A 217 5.59 -1.23 -22.31
CA PRO A 217 4.44 -1.66 -23.10
C PRO A 217 4.11 -0.69 -24.24
N HIS A 218 3.75 -1.25 -25.40
CA HIS A 218 3.18 -0.44 -26.48
C HIS A 218 1.85 0.20 -26.06
N GLY A 219 1.60 1.43 -26.52
CA GLY A 219 0.36 2.19 -26.24
C GLY A 219 0.50 3.24 -25.14
N ASP A 220 1.54 3.19 -24.30
CA ASP A 220 1.87 4.27 -23.36
C ASP A 220 2.68 5.37 -24.06
N LYS A 221 2.00 6.14 -24.93
CA LYS A 221 2.61 7.22 -25.71
C LYS A 221 3.30 8.28 -24.86
N GLN A 222 2.78 8.53 -23.65
CA GLN A 222 3.35 9.53 -22.77
C GLN A 222 4.71 9.07 -22.24
N SER A 223 4.83 7.84 -21.76
CA SER A 223 6.12 7.27 -21.36
C SER A 223 7.07 7.15 -22.54
N GLU A 224 6.57 6.75 -23.72
CA GLU A 224 7.35 6.66 -24.96
C GLU A 224 7.99 8.01 -25.32
N ASP A 225 7.20 9.08 -25.40
CA ASP A 225 7.67 10.43 -25.72
C ASP A 225 8.72 10.92 -24.72
N TRP A 226 8.49 10.69 -23.42
CA TRP A 226 9.43 11.11 -22.38
C TRP A 226 10.74 10.32 -22.41
N LEU A 227 10.68 9.00 -22.57
CA LEU A 227 11.86 8.13 -22.60
C LEU A 227 12.70 8.38 -23.85
N ALA A 228 12.06 8.49 -25.01
CA ALA A 228 12.76 8.79 -26.27
C ALA A 228 13.49 10.13 -26.21
N ARG A 229 12.87 11.17 -25.63
CA ARG A 229 13.52 12.48 -25.40
C ARG A 229 14.55 12.48 -24.28
N ALA A 230 14.41 11.60 -23.28
CA ALA A 230 15.35 11.52 -22.17
C ALA A 230 16.66 10.84 -22.58
N LEU A 231 16.58 9.80 -23.40
CA LEU A 231 17.71 8.97 -23.83
C LEU A 231 18.16 9.24 -25.27
N ASP A 232 17.51 10.19 -25.97
CA ASP A 232 17.80 10.55 -27.37
C ASP A 232 17.87 9.34 -28.30
N THR A 233 16.90 8.42 -28.15
CA THR A 233 16.87 7.14 -28.85
C THR A 233 15.42 6.80 -29.21
N ALA A 234 15.18 6.34 -30.44
CA ALA A 234 13.86 5.88 -30.85
C ALA A 234 13.62 4.44 -30.37
N PRO A 235 12.39 4.09 -29.94
CA PRO A 235 12.09 2.73 -29.50
C PRO A 235 11.96 1.77 -30.69
N ASP A 236 12.62 0.63 -30.59
CA ASP A 236 12.51 -0.49 -31.52
C ASP A 236 11.40 -1.46 -31.10
N PHE A 237 10.68 -1.99 -32.08
CA PHE A 237 9.55 -2.89 -31.87
C PHE A 237 10.02 -4.35 -31.70
N LEU A 238 9.71 -4.99 -30.58
CA LEU A 238 10.15 -6.38 -30.27
C LEU A 238 9.26 -7.46 -30.93
N GLU A 239 8.34 -7.09 -31.81
CA GLU A 239 7.45 -8.04 -32.48
C GLU A 239 7.95 -8.42 -33.87
N ALA A 240 8.24 -9.71 -34.05
CA ALA A 240 8.07 -10.37 -35.33
C ALA A 240 6.57 -10.58 -35.62
N ASP A 241 6.20 -10.57 -36.91
CA ASP A 241 4.85 -10.77 -37.43
C ASP A 241 4.08 -11.90 -36.70
N GLY A 242 2.80 -11.64 -36.46
CA GLY A 242 1.91 -12.29 -35.49
C GLY A 242 2.08 -13.80 -35.31
N GLY A 243 2.26 -14.20 -34.04
CA GLY A 243 2.00 -15.57 -33.61
C GLY A 243 0.52 -15.90 -33.86
N GLY A 244 0.26 -17.09 -34.39
CA GLY A 244 -1.07 -17.48 -34.89
C GLY A 244 -2.13 -17.77 -33.82
N THR A 245 -1.90 -17.42 -32.56
CA THR A 245 -2.85 -17.69 -31.47
C THR A 245 -3.84 -16.54 -31.28
N SER A 246 -5.00 -16.83 -30.70
CA SER A 246 -6.02 -15.81 -30.41
C SER A 246 -5.54 -14.80 -29.38
N LEU A 247 -4.65 -15.21 -28.45
CA LEU A 247 -4.05 -14.31 -27.46
C LEU A 247 -3.05 -13.34 -28.10
N ASP A 248 -2.17 -13.81 -29.00
CA ASP A 248 -1.23 -12.95 -29.72
C ASP A 248 -1.99 -11.88 -30.51
N ARG A 249 -3.06 -12.29 -31.20
CA ARG A 249 -3.92 -11.37 -31.94
C ARG A 249 -4.61 -10.37 -31.02
N LEU A 250 -5.19 -10.82 -29.91
CA LEU A 250 -5.81 -9.94 -28.93
C LEU A 250 -4.80 -8.89 -28.40
N GLN A 251 -3.57 -9.30 -28.08
CA GLN A 251 -2.54 -8.39 -27.60
C GLN A 251 -2.13 -7.35 -28.67
N LEU A 252 -2.06 -7.75 -29.93
CA LEU A 252 -1.70 -6.87 -31.05
C LEU A 252 -2.84 -5.92 -31.46
N GLU A 253 -4.10 -6.36 -31.37
CA GLU A 253 -5.26 -5.63 -31.90
C GLU A 253 -5.99 -4.76 -30.86
N LEU A 254 -5.94 -5.09 -29.56
CA LEU A 254 -6.81 -4.46 -28.55
C LEU A 254 -6.63 -2.92 -28.45
N PHE A 255 -5.43 -2.42 -28.71
CA PHE A 255 -5.10 -0.98 -28.65
C PHE A 255 -4.54 -0.42 -29.95
N ASN A 256 -4.63 -1.18 -31.04
CA ASN A 256 -4.12 -0.79 -32.34
C ASN A 256 -5.28 -0.60 -33.32
N PRO A 257 -5.40 0.52 -34.04
CA PRO A 257 -6.46 0.75 -35.03
C PRO A 257 -6.34 -0.13 -36.30
N ARG A 258 -5.77 -1.33 -36.20
CA ARG A 258 -5.66 -2.28 -37.30
C ARG A 258 -6.91 -3.16 -37.33
N GLU A 259 -7.71 -3.03 -38.39
CA GLU A 259 -8.79 -3.96 -38.70
C GLU A 259 -8.19 -5.22 -39.34
N LEU A 260 -7.71 -6.16 -38.51
CA LEU A 260 -7.38 -7.49 -38.99
C LEU A 260 -8.69 -8.29 -39.19
N GLY A 261 -8.72 -9.16 -40.20
CA GLY A 261 -9.90 -9.98 -40.50
C GLY A 261 -10.29 -10.90 -39.34
N ARG A 262 -11.59 -11.18 -39.21
CA ARG A 262 -12.14 -12.10 -38.19
C ARG A 262 -11.55 -13.50 -38.36
N VAL A 263 -11.16 -14.13 -37.25
CA VAL A 263 -10.66 -15.51 -37.20
C VAL A 263 -11.43 -16.28 -36.12
N GLU A 264 -11.52 -17.60 -36.28
CA GLU A 264 -12.08 -18.49 -35.26
C GLU A 264 -11.20 -18.49 -34.00
N LEU A 265 -11.83 -18.42 -32.82
CA LEU A 265 -11.11 -18.42 -31.54
C LEU A 265 -10.52 -19.79 -31.26
N ASP A 266 -9.27 -19.81 -30.81
CA ASP A 266 -8.66 -20.99 -30.20
C ASP A 266 -9.08 -21.14 -28.72
N ALA A 267 -8.60 -22.19 -28.07
CA ALA A 267 -8.87 -22.44 -26.65
C ALA A 267 -8.11 -21.49 -25.69
N GLY A 268 -7.23 -20.63 -26.21
CA GLY A 268 -6.38 -19.73 -25.43
C GLY A 268 -7.09 -18.49 -24.91
N VAL A 269 -8.24 -18.11 -25.48
CA VAL A 269 -9.07 -17.01 -24.99
C VAL A 269 -10.51 -17.49 -24.82
N LYS A 270 -11.03 -17.41 -23.59
CA LYS A 270 -12.42 -17.75 -23.25
C LYS A 270 -13.14 -16.51 -22.73
N ILE A 271 -14.38 -16.32 -23.18
CA ILE A 271 -15.29 -15.31 -22.65
C ILE A 271 -16.37 -16.04 -21.85
N LEU A 272 -16.56 -15.61 -20.60
CA LEU A 272 -17.54 -16.18 -19.69
C LEU A 272 -18.55 -15.08 -19.31
N SER A 273 -19.79 -15.49 -19.05
CA SER A 273 -20.85 -14.61 -18.56
C SER A 273 -21.45 -15.23 -17.31
N ALA A 274 -21.56 -14.44 -16.25
CA ALA A 274 -22.09 -14.88 -14.96
C ALA A 274 -23.12 -13.87 -14.43
N PRO A 275 -24.16 -14.34 -13.71
CA PRO A 275 -25.18 -13.47 -13.13
C PRO A 275 -24.65 -12.84 -11.83
N GLY A 276 -23.91 -11.74 -11.97
CA GLY A 276 -23.38 -10.92 -10.87
C GLY A 276 -22.03 -11.38 -10.32
N GLU A 277 -21.43 -10.52 -9.50
CA GLU A 277 -20.06 -10.62 -9.02
C GLU A 277 -19.80 -11.93 -8.24
N ASN A 278 -20.74 -12.33 -7.39
CA ASN A 278 -20.60 -13.56 -6.58
C ASN A 278 -20.49 -14.81 -7.45
N ARG A 279 -21.32 -14.89 -8.49
CA ARG A 279 -21.36 -16.04 -9.40
C ARG A 279 -20.17 -16.02 -10.35
N GLU A 280 -19.72 -14.84 -10.75
CA GLU A 280 -18.48 -14.67 -11.49
C GLU A 280 -17.26 -15.17 -10.69
N CYS A 281 -17.15 -14.82 -9.40
CA CYS A 281 -16.07 -15.32 -8.54
C CYS A 281 -16.06 -16.85 -8.39
N VAL A 282 -17.23 -17.48 -8.26
CA VAL A 282 -17.34 -18.94 -8.21
C VAL A 282 -16.89 -19.57 -9.53
N GLU A 283 -17.25 -18.96 -10.66
CA GLU A 283 -16.84 -19.44 -11.98
C GLU A 283 -15.32 -19.26 -12.20
N ILE A 284 -14.74 -18.15 -11.75
CA ILE A 284 -13.28 -17.95 -11.76
C ILE A 284 -12.59 -19.05 -10.95
N ALA A 285 -13.08 -19.36 -9.74
CA ALA A 285 -12.53 -20.43 -8.93
C ALA A 285 -12.66 -21.80 -9.62
N ARG A 286 -13.77 -22.06 -10.30
CA ARG A 286 -13.97 -23.28 -11.10
C ARG A 286 -12.94 -23.40 -12.23
N GLN A 287 -12.69 -22.31 -12.97
CA GLN A 287 -11.67 -22.29 -14.02
C GLN A 287 -10.26 -22.53 -13.48
N ILE A 288 -9.92 -21.97 -12.32
CA ILE A 288 -8.62 -22.19 -11.68
C ILE A 288 -8.42 -23.67 -11.33
N VAL A 289 -9.44 -24.33 -10.76
CA VAL A 289 -9.39 -25.77 -10.47
C VAL A 289 -9.30 -26.61 -11.75
N GLU A 290 -10.02 -26.21 -12.81
CA GLU A 290 -9.96 -26.87 -14.12
C GLU A 290 -8.53 -26.83 -14.71
N TYR A 291 -7.88 -25.65 -14.70
CA TYR A 291 -6.49 -25.53 -15.15
C TYR A 291 -5.49 -26.23 -14.23
N ALA A 292 -5.75 -26.27 -12.92
CA ALA A 292 -4.91 -27.01 -11.98
C ALA A 292 -4.98 -28.52 -12.25
N GLY A 293 -6.16 -29.03 -12.64
CA GLY A 293 -6.34 -30.40 -13.12
C GLY A 293 -5.65 -30.70 -14.47
N GLN A 294 -5.20 -29.66 -15.18
CA GLN A 294 -4.39 -29.76 -16.40
C GLN A 294 -2.90 -29.49 -16.14
N ASP A 295 -2.44 -29.70 -14.89
CA ASP A 295 -1.06 -29.50 -14.44
C ASP A 295 -0.53 -28.06 -14.57
N VAL A 296 -1.41 -27.06 -14.63
CA VAL A 296 -0.98 -25.65 -14.55
C VAL A 296 -0.80 -25.28 -13.08
N PRO A 297 0.42 -24.92 -12.62
CA PRO A 297 0.65 -24.58 -11.22
C PRO A 297 0.00 -23.24 -10.87
N PHE A 298 -0.51 -23.10 -9.64
CA PHE A 298 -1.23 -21.90 -9.18
C PHE A 298 -0.44 -20.60 -9.33
N GLU A 299 0.90 -20.65 -9.19
CA GLU A 299 1.79 -19.48 -9.38
C GLU A 299 1.79 -18.90 -10.81
N ARG A 300 1.28 -19.65 -11.78
CA ARG A 300 1.10 -19.20 -13.17
C ARG A 300 -0.31 -18.67 -13.44
N MET A 301 -1.20 -18.69 -12.45
CA MET A 301 -2.55 -18.17 -12.55
C MET A 301 -2.66 -16.82 -11.86
N ALA A 302 -3.40 -15.89 -12.46
CA ALA A 302 -3.66 -14.58 -11.88
C ALA A 302 -5.08 -14.13 -12.20
N VAL A 303 -5.71 -13.44 -11.24
CA VAL A 303 -7.04 -12.82 -11.41
C VAL A 303 -6.86 -11.31 -11.34
N LEU A 304 -7.24 -10.61 -12.41
CA LEU A 304 -7.17 -9.15 -12.50
C LEU A 304 -8.58 -8.57 -12.39
N LEU A 305 -8.79 -7.70 -11.41
CA LEU A 305 -10.09 -7.10 -11.12
C LEU A 305 -10.01 -5.60 -11.31
N ARG A 306 -10.98 -5.02 -12.03
CA ARG A 306 -11.04 -3.56 -12.22
C ARG A 306 -11.40 -2.83 -10.93
N SER A 307 -12.33 -3.40 -10.16
CA SER A 307 -12.85 -2.83 -8.91
C SER A 307 -12.64 -3.82 -7.77
N PRO A 308 -11.41 -4.01 -7.29
CA PRO A 308 -11.08 -5.12 -6.39
C PRO A 308 -11.81 -5.01 -5.04
N GLN A 309 -12.18 -3.80 -4.59
CA GLN A 309 -12.96 -3.57 -3.37
C GLN A 309 -14.32 -4.29 -3.37
N ASN A 310 -14.98 -4.38 -4.52
CA ASN A 310 -16.29 -5.03 -4.65
C ASN A 310 -16.16 -6.55 -4.70
N TYR A 311 -15.06 -7.06 -5.26
CA TYR A 311 -14.86 -8.49 -5.52
C TYR A 311 -14.06 -9.19 -4.42
N ALA A 312 -13.26 -8.46 -3.63
CA ALA A 312 -12.28 -9.01 -2.68
C ALA A 312 -12.87 -10.04 -1.73
N ALA A 313 -14.02 -9.73 -1.11
CA ALA A 313 -14.68 -10.66 -0.20
C ALA A 313 -15.17 -11.92 -0.93
N HIS A 314 -15.86 -11.73 -2.06
CA HIS A 314 -16.46 -12.81 -2.84
C HIS A 314 -15.43 -13.75 -3.46
N ILE A 315 -14.35 -13.20 -4.04
CA ILE A 315 -13.28 -14.02 -4.62
C ILE A 315 -12.50 -14.77 -3.54
N SER A 316 -12.24 -14.14 -2.38
CA SER A 316 -11.56 -14.81 -1.28
C SER A 316 -12.38 -15.98 -0.73
N GLU A 317 -13.70 -15.77 -0.55
CA GLU A 317 -14.61 -16.83 -0.10
C GLU A 317 -14.69 -17.97 -1.11
N ALA A 318 -14.82 -17.66 -2.41
CA ALA A 318 -14.89 -18.65 -3.48
C ALA A 318 -13.61 -19.50 -3.56
N LEU A 319 -12.42 -18.87 -3.53
CA LEU A 319 -11.14 -19.57 -3.58
C LEU A 319 -10.89 -20.40 -2.31
N THR A 320 -11.23 -19.87 -1.14
CA THR A 320 -11.11 -20.61 0.13
C THR A 320 -12.00 -21.84 0.13
N ARG A 321 -13.25 -21.73 -0.32
CA ARG A 321 -14.17 -22.87 -0.47
C ARG A 321 -13.68 -23.91 -1.48
N ALA A 322 -13.01 -23.47 -2.54
CA ALA A 322 -12.42 -24.34 -3.54
C ALA A 322 -11.07 -24.96 -3.09
N GLY A 323 -10.55 -24.61 -1.90
CA GLY A 323 -9.26 -25.08 -1.42
C GLY A 323 -8.06 -24.50 -2.20
N VAL A 324 -8.25 -23.37 -2.90
CA VAL A 324 -7.20 -22.76 -3.72
C VAL A 324 -6.40 -21.76 -2.87
N PRO A 325 -5.08 -21.96 -2.70
CA PRO A 325 -4.23 -20.98 -2.03
C PRO A 325 -4.16 -19.72 -2.88
N HIS A 326 -4.32 -18.55 -2.26
CA HIS A 326 -4.35 -17.29 -2.97
C HIS A 326 -3.69 -16.17 -2.19
N HIS A 327 -3.17 -15.19 -2.93
CA HIS A 327 -2.60 -13.96 -2.39
C HIS A 327 -3.26 -12.75 -3.06
N LEU A 328 -3.77 -11.83 -2.26
CA LEU A 328 -4.38 -10.60 -2.74
C LEU A 328 -3.29 -9.55 -2.92
N ALA A 329 -2.87 -9.34 -4.17
CA ALA A 329 -1.88 -8.33 -4.51
C ALA A 329 -2.33 -6.93 -4.05
N ARG A 330 -1.36 -6.13 -3.58
CA ARG A 330 -1.56 -4.75 -3.07
C ARG A 330 -2.35 -4.63 -1.78
N GLY A 331 -2.30 -5.67 -0.93
CA GLY A 331 -2.79 -5.60 0.44
C GLY A 331 -4.19 -4.99 0.51
N LEU A 332 -5.13 -5.54 -0.27
CA LEU A 332 -6.52 -5.08 -0.36
C LEU A 332 -6.96 -4.57 1.01
N GLU A 333 -7.10 -3.23 1.12
CA GLU A 333 -7.23 -2.50 2.38
C GLU A 333 -8.39 -3.06 3.20
N ARG A 334 -8.10 -4.07 4.02
CA ARG A 334 -9.02 -4.49 5.06
C ARG A 334 -8.80 -3.50 6.20
N PRO A 335 -9.85 -2.80 6.67
CA PRO A 335 -9.72 -2.00 7.87
C PRO A 335 -9.22 -2.91 8.97
N ASP A 336 -8.01 -2.66 9.44
CA ASP A 336 -7.43 -3.41 10.54
C ASP A 336 -8.36 -3.27 11.75
N PRO A 337 -8.75 -4.37 12.43
CA PRO A 337 -9.57 -4.29 13.62
C PRO A 337 -9.01 -3.28 14.64
N ALA A 338 -7.71 -3.24 14.87
CA ALA A 338 -7.07 -2.30 15.79
C ALA A 338 -7.24 -0.86 15.32
N GLY A 339 -7.10 -0.60 14.02
CA GLY A 339 -7.37 0.72 13.43
C GLY A 339 -8.83 1.16 13.62
N ARG A 340 -9.79 0.26 13.39
CA ARG A 340 -11.21 0.52 13.69
C ARG A 340 -11.44 0.75 15.17
N GLY A 341 -10.75 -0.02 16.03
CA GLY A 341 -10.84 0.06 17.47
C GLY A 341 -10.40 1.42 18.00
N LEU A 342 -9.26 1.92 17.52
CA LEU A 342 -8.78 3.26 17.84
C LEU A 342 -9.80 4.34 17.45
N LEU A 343 -10.38 4.26 16.24
CA LEU A 343 -11.39 5.21 15.80
C LEU A 343 -12.66 5.15 16.67
N ALA A 344 -13.10 3.95 17.06
CA ALA A 344 -14.24 3.78 17.96
C ALA A 344 -13.96 4.39 19.34
N LEU A 345 -12.75 4.26 19.88
CA LEU A 345 -12.36 4.88 21.15
C LEU A 345 -12.28 6.42 21.05
N LEU A 346 -11.73 6.96 19.97
CA LEU A 346 -11.70 8.40 19.73
C LEU A 346 -13.11 8.98 19.61
N ALA A 347 -14.00 8.29 18.87
CA ALA A 347 -15.41 8.66 18.79
C ALA A 347 -16.11 8.54 20.15
N CYS A 348 -15.83 7.49 20.91
CA CYS A 348 -16.33 7.31 22.27
C CYS A 348 -15.98 8.51 23.15
N ARG A 349 -14.72 8.97 23.10
CA ARG A 349 -14.27 10.16 23.84
C ARG A 349 -14.94 11.45 23.34
N ALA A 350 -15.05 11.64 22.03
CA ALA A 350 -15.67 12.82 21.43
C ALA A 350 -17.17 12.93 21.76
N GLU A 351 -17.87 11.79 21.87
CA GLU A 351 -19.28 11.68 22.24
C GLU A 351 -19.51 11.63 23.77
N GLY A 352 -18.49 11.92 24.58
CA GLY A 352 -18.63 12.00 26.04
C GLY A 352 -18.71 10.64 26.74
N LEU A 353 -17.95 9.66 26.27
CA LEU A 353 -17.90 8.26 26.73
C LEU A 353 -19.19 7.49 26.41
N SER A 354 -19.54 7.48 25.11
CA SER A 354 -20.70 6.78 24.56
C SER A 354 -20.62 5.27 24.74
N ALA A 355 -21.62 4.67 25.40
CA ALA A 355 -21.70 3.22 25.59
C ALA A 355 -21.80 2.47 24.25
N GLY A 356 -22.46 3.05 23.24
CA GLY A 356 -22.55 2.47 21.91
C GLY A 356 -21.21 2.42 21.17
N ARG A 357 -20.37 3.45 21.32
CA ARG A 357 -19.01 3.46 20.72
C ARG A 357 -18.05 2.54 21.44
N PHE A 358 -18.17 2.45 22.77
CA PHE A 358 -17.41 1.48 23.55
C PHE A 358 -17.82 0.04 23.22
N ALA A 359 -19.12 -0.21 23.04
CA ALA A 359 -19.64 -1.48 22.53
C ALA A 359 -19.08 -1.84 21.15
N GLU A 360 -19.06 -0.87 20.22
CA GLU A 360 -18.44 -1.04 18.91
C GLU A 360 -16.97 -1.48 19.04
N TYR A 361 -16.19 -0.83 19.92
CA TYR A 361 -14.81 -1.21 20.21
C TYR A 361 -14.68 -2.66 20.69
N LEU A 362 -15.50 -3.09 21.67
CA LEU A 362 -15.46 -4.45 22.20
C LEU A 362 -15.87 -5.50 21.15
N SER A 363 -16.81 -5.17 20.27
CA SER A 363 -17.27 -6.07 19.19
C SER A 363 -16.19 -6.40 18.15
N LEU A 364 -15.19 -5.52 18.00
CA LEU A 364 -14.06 -5.74 17.09
C LEU A 364 -13.10 -6.82 17.60
N GLY A 365 -13.19 -7.17 18.88
CA GLY A 365 -12.29 -8.12 19.51
C GLY A 365 -10.82 -7.66 19.45
N CYS A 366 -10.56 -6.36 19.62
CA CYS A 366 -9.19 -5.83 19.70
C CYS A 366 -8.60 -5.97 21.12
N ALA A 367 -9.45 -6.17 22.13
CA ALA A 367 -9.05 -6.41 23.51
C ALA A 367 -8.89 -7.92 23.78
N ARG A 368 -8.09 -8.62 22.95
CA ARG A 368 -7.85 -10.06 23.11
C ARG A 368 -6.60 -10.32 23.96
N ASP A 369 -6.49 -11.57 24.40
CA ASP A 369 -5.31 -12.09 25.09
C ASP A 369 -4.12 -12.11 24.09
N PRO A 370 -3.00 -11.46 24.41
CA PRO A 370 -1.82 -11.44 23.54
C PRO A 370 -1.25 -12.84 23.21
N ALA A 371 -1.58 -13.88 23.99
CA ALA A 371 -1.21 -15.26 23.66
C ALA A 371 -1.92 -15.79 22.40
N GLU A 372 -3.15 -15.36 22.11
CA GLU A 372 -3.91 -15.73 20.90
C GLU A 372 -3.45 -14.94 19.66
N ASP A 373 -2.89 -13.75 19.85
CA ASP A 373 -2.43 -12.89 18.74
C ASP A 373 -1.09 -13.38 18.15
N ARG A 374 -0.21 -13.99 18.95
CA ARG A 374 1.08 -14.55 18.48
C ARG A 374 0.94 -15.63 17.41
N GLU A 375 -0.13 -16.43 17.43
CA GLU A 375 -0.40 -17.45 16.39
C GLU A 375 -0.91 -16.83 15.08
N ARG A 376 -1.35 -15.56 15.11
CA ARG A 376 -1.85 -14.80 13.95
C ARG A 376 -0.88 -13.76 13.42
N GLU A 377 0.22 -13.50 14.12
CA GLU A 377 1.32 -12.61 13.71
C GLU A 377 2.13 -13.19 12.52
N SER A 378 1.44 -13.48 11.42
CA SER A 378 2.03 -13.49 10.07
C SER A 378 1.74 -12.17 9.36
N TRP A 379 1.46 -11.09 10.11
CA TRP A 379 1.25 -9.77 9.52
C TRP A 379 2.59 -9.23 9.04
N ALA A 380 2.81 -9.31 7.73
CA ALA A 380 3.85 -8.54 7.08
C ALA A 380 3.26 -7.17 6.73
N ALA A 381 3.92 -6.08 7.15
CA ALA A 381 3.60 -4.76 6.66
C ALA A 381 3.59 -4.78 5.13
N PRO A 382 2.60 -4.15 4.46
CA PRO A 382 2.64 -4.02 3.02
C PRO A 382 3.93 -3.28 2.66
N VAL A 383 4.75 -3.89 1.79
CA VAL A 383 5.89 -3.19 1.21
C VAL A 383 5.31 -2.01 0.43
N ASP A 384 5.58 -0.79 0.88
CA ASP A 384 5.21 0.40 0.13
C ASP A 384 6.09 0.43 -1.13
N GLU A 385 5.56 -0.09 -2.25
CA GLU A 385 6.24 -0.08 -3.55
C GLU A 385 6.56 1.36 -4.03
N HIS A 386 5.90 2.36 -3.43
CA HIS A 386 6.12 3.78 -3.66
C HIS A 386 6.88 4.47 -2.52
N GLY A 387 7.37 3.70 -1.55
CA GLY A 387 8.18 4.20 -0.45
C GLY A 387 9.40 4.95 -0.97
N LEU A 388 9.57 6.18 -0.51
CA LEU A 388 10.70 7.04 -0.88
C LEU A 388 12.01 6.58 -0.26
N LEU A 389 11.95 5.77 0.80
CA LEU A 389 13.11 5.21 1.48
C LEU A 389 12.95 3.69 1.58
N PRO A 390 14.06 2.93 1.60
CA PRO A 390 14.02 1.51 1.95
C PRO A 390 13.32 1.34 3.29
N GLN A 391 12.29 0.49 3.36
CA GLN A 391 11.73 0.12 4.66
C GLN A 391 12.82 -0.64 5.42
N ALA A 392 13.20 -0.12 6.59
CA ALA A 392 14.03 -0.87 7.51
C ALA A 392 13.26 -2.15 7.90
N PRO A 393 13.89 -3.32 7.93
CA PRO A 393 13.25 -4.50 8.51
C PRO A 393 12.79 -4.16 9.93
N PRO A 394 11.63 -4.69 10.37
CA PRO A 394 11.19 -4.46 11.74
C PRO A 394 12.33 -4.85 12.70
N PRO A 395 12.59 -4.04 13.74
CA PRO A 395 13.59 -4.39 14.73
C PRO A 395 13.27 -5.78 15.26
N THR A 396 14.23 -6.69 15.16
CA THR A 396 14.13 -7.99 15.80
C THR A 396 14.29 -7.73 17.29
N GLU A 397 13.17 -7.51 17.99
CA GLU A 397 13.22 -7.40 19.45
C GLU A 397 13.61 -8.78 19.99
N GLU A 398 14.88 -8.94 20.34
CA GLU A 398 15.35 -10.07 21.15
C GLU A 398 14.76 -9.92 22.56
N VAL A 399 13.55 -10.46 22.75
CA VAL A 399 12.95 -10.53 24.08
C VAL A 399 13.75 -11.53 24.90
N SER A 400 14.41 -11.05 25.96
CA SER A 400 15.24 -11.89 26.83
C SER A 400 14.38 -12.89 27.64
N GLU A 401 14.96 -14.06 27.94
CA GLU A 401 14.32 -15.10 28.78
C GLU A 401 13.90 -14.55 30.15
N GLU A 402 14.66 -13.61 30.73
CA GLU A 402 14.32 -12.93 31.98
C GLU A 402 13.07 -12.06 31.88
N GLN A 403 12.84 -11.39 30.73
CA GLN A 403 11.61 -10.62 30.49
C GLN A 403 10.40 -11.53 30.35
N LEU A 404 10.56 -12.69 29.69
CA LEU A 404 9.53 -13.72 29.58
C LEU A 404 9.19 -14.33 30.95
N LEU A 405 10.21 -14.60 31.78
CA LEU A 405 10.05 -15.15 33.13
C LEU A 405 9.48 -14.13 34.13
N ALA A 406 9.82 -12.84 33.99
CA ALA A 406 9.23 -11.77 34.80
C ALA A 406 7.74 -11.58 34.47
N ALA A 407 7.38 -11.63 33.19
CA ALA A 407 5.99 -11.56 32.73
C ALA A 407 5.15 -12.79 33.14
N ALA A 408 5.76 -13.99 33.15
CA ALA A 408 5.06 -15.21 33.56
C ALA A 408 4.72 -15.24 35.07
N ARG A 409 5.46 -14.50 35.90
CA ARG A 409 5.28 -14.47 37.37
C ARG A 409 4.22 -13.47 37.84
N SER A 410 3.79 -12.52 37.01
CA SER A 410 2.74 -11.55 37.35
C SER A 410 1.36 -12.09 36.97
N HIS A 411 0.82 -13.04 37.76
CA HIS A 411 -0.52 -13.62 37.61
C HIS A 411 -1.70 -12.64 37.86
N ASN A 412 -1.63 -11.40 37.39
CA ASN A 412 -2.76 -10.47 37.30
C ASN A 412 -2.53 -9.27 36.34
N LEU A 413 -1.38 -9.22 35.66
CA LEU A 413 -1.06 -8.19 34.68
C LEU A 413 -0.19 -8.84 33.61
N ASP A 414 -0.76 -9.06 32.43
CA ASP A 414 -0.02 -9.59 31.28
C ASP A 414 0.94 -8.51 30.76
N ALA A 415 2.01 -8.93 30.06
CA ALA A 415 3.20 -8.13 29.72
C ALA A 415 2.95 -6.79 28.99
N SER A 416 1.72 -6.53 28.52
CA SER A 416 1.30 -5.33 27.81
C SER A 416 0.32 -4.44 28.57
N GLY A 417 -0.10 -4.82 29.79
CA GLY A 417 -1.12 -4.10 30.56
C GLY A 417 -2.54 -4.17 29.96
N THR A 418 -2.76 -5.01 28.95
CA THR A 418 -4.07 -5.19 28.32
C THR A 418 -4.91 -6.20 29.10
N ARG A 419 -6.12 -5.82 29.49
CA ARG A 419 -7.09 -6.73 30.12
C ARG A 419 -7.85 -7.51 29.05
N PRO A 420 -8.16 -8.81 29.28
CA PRO A 420 -8.98 -9.58 28.36
C PRO A 420 -10.37 -8.95 28.20
N ALA A 421 -10.95 -9.06 26.99
CA ALA A 421 -12.29 -8.57 26.68
C ALA A 421 -13.31 -9.19 27.66
N PRO A 422 -14.10 -8.36 28.37
CA PRO A 422 -15.10 -8.86 29.32
C PRO A 422 -16.15 -9.73 28.61
N ARG A 423 -16.46 -10.90 29.16
CA ARG A 423 -17.49 -11.78 28.58
C ARG A 423 -18.88 -11.19 28.79
N ARG A 424 -19.76 -11.29 27.77
CA ARG A 424 -21.16 -10.81 27.81
C ARG A 424 -21.31 -9.32 28.09
N TRP A 425 -20.31 -8.52 27.74
CA TRP A 425 -20.28 -7.08 27.92
C TRP A 425 -21.53 -6.39 27.37
N GLU A 426 -22.09 -6.85 26.24
CA GLU A 426 -23.30 -6.29 25.63
C GLU A 426 -24.49 -6.30 26.61
N ARG A 427 -24.71 -7.45 27.25
CA ARG A 427 -25.81 -7.62 28.22
C ARG A 427 -25.55 -6.76 29.45
N LEU A 428 -24.33 -6.79 29.98
CA LEU A 428 -23.97 -6.09 31.22
C LEU A 428 -24.01 -4.56 31.08
N LEU A 429 -23.58 -4.01 29.94
CA LEU A 429 -23.69 -2.56 29.67
C LEU A 429 -25.14 -2.10 29.52
N ASN A 430 -25.99 -2.94 28.91
CA ASN A 430 -27.42 -2.67 28.81
C ASN A 430 -28.11 -2.74 30.19
N ASP A 431 -27.84 -3.80 30.97
CA ASP A 431 -28.42 -4.00 32.30
C ASP A 431 -28.03 -2.88 33.27
N ALA A 432 -26.78 -2.40 33.21
CA ALA A 432 -26.30 -1.28 34.03
C ALA A 432 -26.84 0.10 33.58
N ALA A 433 -27.57 0.18 32.47
CA ALA A 433 -28.12 1.41 31.89
C ALA A 433 -27.08 2.55 31.84
N VAL A 434 -25.91 2.23 31.29
CA VAL A 434 -24.73 3.09 31.38
C VAL A 434 -24.89 4.31 30.47
N ILE A 435 -25.00 5.50 31.07
CA ILE A 435 -25.20 6.78 30.37
C ILE A 435 -24.33 7.88 30.99
N GLY A 436 -23.63 8.64 30.14
CA GLY A 436 -22.86 9.82 30.53
C GLY A 436 -21.37 9.53 30.78
N GLY A 437 -20.69 10.39 31.54
CA GLY A 437 -19.24 10.33 31.74
C GLY A 437 -18.75 9.24 32.71
N ALA A 438 -17.42 9.08 32.79
CA ALA A 438 -16.73 7.99 33.48
C ALA A 438 -17.18 7.76 34.94
N ASP A 439 -17.43 8.84 35.69
CA ASP A 439 -17.88 8.73 37.09
C ASP A 439 -19.25 8.04 37.21
N ARG A 440 -20.14 8.27 36.25
CA ARG A 440 -21.46 7.63 36.22
C ARG A 440 -21.35 6.16 35.81
N TRP A 441 -20.46 5.85 34.87
CA TRP A 441 -20.15 4.46 34.49
C TRP A 441 -19.71 3.67 35.70
N LYS A 442 -18.67 4.16 36.40
CA LYS A 442 -18.12 3.49 37.57
C LYS A 442 -19.18 3.28 38.64
N LYS A 443 -19.98 4.32 38.96
CA LYS A 443 -21.05 4.21 39.95
C LYS A 443 -22.13 3.19 39.56
N ARG A 444 -22.54 3.14 38.29
CA ARG A 444 -23.58 2.23 37.80
C ARG A 444 -23.09 0.78 37.76
N LEU A 445 -21.88 0.56 37.24
CA LEU A 445 -21.29 -0.78 37.15
C LEU A 445 -20.96 -1.35 38.54
N THR A 446 -20.40 -0.54 39.45
CA THR A 446 -20.18 -0.96 40.84
C THR A 446 -21.49 -1.24 41.55
N GLY A 447 -22.50 -0.37 41.40
CA GLY A 447 -23.82 -0.58 42.02
C GLY A 447 -24.52 -1.86 41.55
N LEU A 448 -24.46 -2.17 40.25
CA LEU A 448 -25.03 -3.41 39.73
C LEU A 448 -24.22 -4.64 40.16
N ALA A 449 -22.90 -4.52 40.30
CA ALA A 449 -22.06 -5.60 40.83
C ALA A 449 -22.42 -5.93 42.29
N GLU A 450 -22.62 -4.92 43.13
CA GLU A 450 -23.08 -5.07 44.52
C GLU A 450 -24.46 -5.74 44.59
N GLU A 451 -25.38 -5.37 43.70
CA GLU A 451 -26.72 -6.00 43.61
C GLU A 451 -26.64 -7.49 43.23
N HIS A 452 -25.80 -7.85 42.25
CA HIS A 452 -25.60 -9.25 41.87
C HIS A 452 -24.89 -10.07 42.95
N GLU A 453 -23.99 -9.47 43.74
CA GLU A 453 -23.37 -10.13 44.90
C GLU A 453 -24.38 -10.42 45.99
N LEU A 454 -25.25 -9.44 46.29
CA LEU A 454 -26.29 -9.58 47.31
C LEU A 454 -27.31 -10.65 46.89
N ALA A 455 -27.77 -10.61 45.64
CA ALA A 455 -28.63 -11.65 45.05
C ALA A 455 -27.95 -13.03 44.98
N SER A 456 -26.63 -13.09 44.78
CA SER A 456 -25.88 -14.36 44.84
C SER A 456 -25.79 -14.91 46.26
N SER A 457 -25.86 -14.08 47.29
CA SER A 457 -25.83 -14.54 48.68
C SER A 457 -27.18 -15.09 49.14
N GLU A 458 -28.27 -14.60 48.53
CA GLU A 458 -29.66 -14.97 48.83
C GLU A 458 -30.22 -16.11 47.97
N SER A 459 -29.58 -16.47 46.84
CA SER A 459 -30.10 -17.52 45.95
C SER A 459 -29.90 -18.94 46.52
N GLU A 460 -30.97 -19.74 46.58
CA GLU A 460 -30.90 -21.13 47.05
C GLU A 460 -30.26 -22.09 46.03
N SER A 461 -30.30 -21.75 44.73
CA SER A 461 -29.77 -22.56 43.62
C SER A 461 -28.27 -22.36 43.43
N GLU A 462 -27.49 -23.44 43.54
CA GLU A 462 -26.03 -23.42 43.35
C GLU A 462 -25.63 -22.93 41.94
N SER A 463 -26.42 -23.28 40.92
CA SER A 463 -26.20 -22.86 39.54
C SER A 463 -26.40 -21.35 39.33
N GLU A 464 -27.35 -20.76 40.06
CA GLU A 464 -27.69 -19.34 39.96
C GLU A 464 -26.71 -18.48 40.74
N ARG A 465 -26.29 -18.92 41.93
CA ARG A 465 -25.17 -18.32 42.69
C ARG A 465 -23.90 -18.24 41.85
N ALA A 466 -23.52 -19.35 41.21
CA ALA A 466 -22.33 -19.38 40.35
C ALA A 466 -22.45 -18.49 39.09
N ARG A 467 -23.66 -18.24 38.59
CA ARG A 467 -23.90 -17.31 37.48
C ARG A 467 -23.76 -15.85 37.94
N LEU A 468 -24.44 -15.48 39.02
CA LEU A 468 -24.46 -14.12 39.56
C LEU A 468 -23.08 -13.66 40.05
N ALA A 469 -22.32 -14.54 40.71
CA ALA A 469 -20.95 -14.25 41.13
C ALA A 469 -20.02 -13.98 39.94
N ARG A 470 -20.19 -14.70 38.81
CA ARG A 470 -19.43 -14.46 37.58
C ARG A 470 -19.84 -13.15 36.90
N ASP A 471 -21.13 -12.84 36.87
CA ASP A 471 -21.64 -11.58 36.31
C ASP A 471 -21.15 -10.37 37.15
N ALA A 472 -21.14 -10.47 38.48
CA ALA A 472 -20.59 -9.45 39.37
C ALA A 472 -19.08 -9.21 39.16
N GLN A 473 -18.29 -10.29 39.04
CA GLN A 473 -16.87 -10.19 38.72
C GLN A 473 -16.62 -9.49 37.38
N ALA A 474 -17.38 -9.84 36.34
CA ALA A 474 -17.27 -9.22 35.02
C ALA A 474 -17.67 -7.72 35.03
N LEU A 475 -18.65 -7.32 35.84
CA LEU A 475 -19.03 -5.92 36.05
C LEU A 475 -17.91 -5.12 36.73
N ARG A 476 -17.20 -5.71 37.71
CA ARG A 476 -16.05 -5.08 38.35
C ARG A 476 -14.88 -4.91 37.39
N GLU A 477 -14.62 -5.90 36.53
CA GLU A 477 -13.60 -5.81 35.48
C GLU A 477 -13.93 -4.70 34.47
N LEU A 478 -15.18 -4.62 34.02
CA LEU A 478 -15.68 -3.53 33.16
C LEU A 478 -15.55 -2.15 33.81
N ALA A 479 -15.79 -2.03 35.12
CA ALA A 479 -15.68 -0.76 35.84
C ALA A 479 -14.24 -0.26 35.99
N GLN A 480 -13.26 -1.16 35.86
CA GLN A 480 -11.84 -0.81 35.93
C GLN A 480 -11.23 -0.52 34.55
N PHE A 481 -11.81 -1.07 33.48
CA PHE A 481 -11.41 -0.86 32.08
C PHE A 481 -11.69 0.60 31.68
#